data_AF-A0AAV6ZBM4-F1
#
_entry.id   AF-A0AAV6ZBM4-F1
#
_cell.length_a   1.000
_cell.length_b   1.000
_cell.length_c   1.000
_cell.angle_alpha   90.00
_cell.angle_beta   90.00
_cell.angle_gamma   90.00
#
_symmetry.space_group_name_H-M   'P 1'
#
loop_
_entity.id
_entity.type
_entity.pdbx_description
1 polymer ?
#
loop_
_entity_poly.entity_id
_entity_poly.type
_entity_poly.pdbx_seq_one_letter_code
_entity_poly.pdbx_strand_id
1 'polypeptide(L)'
;MGGENRGGAVTTSSIDKFSFLAGMTCQARSSYVEQEVLWGHRFMPVLTLEEGFYEVDYDTFHNTYETPTPTCSAKELADLNEKGEALQLTTANSKGNQTVTSDLQEGSEVESAPVISNGDVGKIKMDGCE
;
A
#
# COMPACT_ATOMS: atom_id res chain seq x y z
N MET A 1 30.35 -1.75 29.54
CA MET A 1 30.31 -1.34 28.12
C MET A 1 29.13 -2.06 27.49
N GLY A 2 27.96 -1.41 27.46
CA GLY A 2 26.74 -2.00 26.92
C GLY A 2 26.81 -1.99 25.41
N GLY A 3 26.77 -3.18 24.78
CA GLY A 3 26.57 -3.29 23.35
C GLY A 3 25.11 -2.92 23.06
N GLU A 4 24.89 -1.80 22.39
CA GLU A 4 23.60 -1.48 21.81
C GLU A 4 23.28 -2.54 20.75
N ASN A 5 22.26 -3.37 21.02
CA ASN A 5 21.65 -4.27 20.05
C ASN A 5 21.07 -3.41 18.92
N ARG A 6 21.85 -3.18 17.86
CA ARG A 6 21.33 -2.61 16.62
C ARG A 6 20.40 -3.65 16.01
N GLY A 7 19.10 -3.45 16.15
CA GLY A 7 18.08 -4.27 15.49
C GLY A 7 18.40 -4.38 14.01
N GLY A 8 18.55 -5.62 13.52
CA GLY A 8 18.81 -5.88 12.11
C GLY A 8 17.61 -5.49 11.26
N ALA A 9 17.86 -5.14 9.99
CA ALA A 9 16.78 -4.96 9.03
C ALA A 9 16.02 -6.27 8.83
N VAL A 10 14.69 -6.20 8.86
CA VAL A 10 13.79 -7.34 8.61
C VAL A 10 13.60 -7.55 7.11
N THR A 11 13.58 -6.44 6.36
CA THR A 11 13.39 -6.44 4.91
C THR A 11 14.41 -5.54 4.26
N THR A 12 15.06 -6.01 3.19
CA THR A 12 15.98 -5.22 2.37
C THR A 12 15.55 -5.32 0.92
N SER A 13 15.49 -4.18 0.22
CA SER A 13 15.20 -4.09 -1.20
C SER A 13 16.41 -3.53 -1.96
N SER A 14 16.61 -3.99 -3.20
CA SER A 14 17.63 -3.51 -4.11
C SER A 14 17.03 -3.32 -5.49
N ILE A 15 17.35 -2.20 -6.14
CA ILE A 15 16.90 -1.86 -7.48
C ILE A 15 18.12 -1.53 -8.32
N ASP A 16 18.33 -2.30 -9.38
CA ASP A 16 19.37 -2.06 -10.38
C ASP A 16 18.75 -1.36 -11.59
N LYS A 17 19.31 -0.21 -12.00
CA LYS A 17 18.90 0.54 -13.20
C LYS A 17 20.09 0.79 -14.10
N PHE A 18 19.88 0.72 -15.41
CA PHE A 18 20.88 1.15 -16.39
C PHE A 18 20.69 2.64 -16.67
N SER A 19 21.74 3.44 -16.45
CA SER A 19 21.73 4.87 -16.79
C SER A 19 22.18 5.07 -18.22
N PHE A 20 21.25 5.47 -19.09
CA PHE A 20 21.55 5.77 -20.50
C PHE A 20 22.53 6.93 -20.68
N LEU A 21 22.57 7.88 -19.73
CA LEU A 21 23.49 9.02 -19.78
C LEU A 21 24.94 8.62 -19.47
N ALA A 22 25.14 7.67 -18.56
CA ALA A 22 26.48 7.27 -18.10
C ALA A 22 26.98 5.97 -18.75
N GLY A 23 26.11 5.18 -19.37
CA GLY A 23 26.44 3.84 -19.87
C GLY A 23 26.78 2.83 -18.77
N MET A 24 26.44 3.16 -17.53
CA MET A 24 26.77 2.39 -16.33
C MET A 24 25.49 1.96 -15.59
N THR A 25 25.57 0.85 -14.87
CA THR A 25 24.51 0.43 -13.94
C THR A 25 24.63 1.21 -12.62
N CYS A 26 23.50 1.66 -12.09
CA CYS A 26 23.38 2.18 -10.73
C CYS A 26 22.50 1.25 -9.90
N GLN A 27 22.85 1.14 -8.62
CA GLN A 27 22.10 0.34 -7.65
C GLN A 27 21.61 1.24 -6.53
N ALA A 28 20.33 1.16 -6.23
CA ALA A 28 19.72 1.75 -5.04
C ALA A 28 19.33 0.64 -4.06
N ARG A 29 19.59 0.84 -2.77
CA ARG A 29 19.26 -0.10 -1.69
C ARG A 29 18.50 0.60 -0.59
N SER A 30 17.50 -0.07 -0.04
CA SER A 30 16.74 0.37 1.13
C SER A 30 16.54 -0.79 2.09
N SER A 31 16.49 -0.50 3.39
CA SER A 31 16.32 -1.50 4.45
C SER A 31 15.31 -1.01 5.47
N TYR A 32 14.45 -1.91 5.96
CA TYR A 32 13.40 -1.61 6.91
C TYR A 32 13.57 -2.43 8.20
N VAL A 33 13.46 -1.77 9.35
CA VAL A 33 13.40 -2.43 10.67
C VAL A 33 11.97 -2.87 11.02
N GLU A 34 11.81 -3.69 12.07
CA GLU A 34 10.50 -4.21 12.51
C GLU A 34 9.46 -3.11 12.70
N GLN A 35 9.87 -1.96 13.23
CA GLN A 35 8.99 -0.83 13.54
C GLN A 35 8.57 -0.02 12.31
N GLU A 36 9.27 -0.17 11.18
CA GLU A 36 8.97 0.53 9.93
C GLU A 36 8.00 -0.25 9.04
N VAL A 37 7.75 -1.53 9.35
CA VAL A 37 6.79 -2.37 8.62
C VAL A 37 5.44 -2.31 9.31
N LEU A 38 4.57 -1.43 8.83
CA LEU A 38 3.24 -1.22 9.38
C LEU A 38 2.22 -2.18 8.76
N TRP A 39 1.76 -3.17 9.53
CA TRP A 39 0.66 -4.05 9.11
C TRP A 39 -0.67 -3.31 9.17
N GLY A 40 -1.54 -3.55 8.19
CA GLY A 40 -2.83 -2.84 8.11
C GLY A 40 -2.73 -1.39 7.65
N HIS A 41 -1.61 -0.98 7.06
CA HIS A 41 -1.46 0.32 6.43
C HIS A 41 -1.42 0.20 4.91
N ARG A 42 -2.06 1.15 4.22
CA ARG A 42 -2.07 1.26 2.76
C ARG A 42 -1.56 2.64 2.34
N PHE A 43 -0.74 2.67 1.28
CA PHE A 43 -0.24 3.93 0.70
C PHE A 43 -1.38 4.74 0.07
N MET A 44 -1.32 6.06 0.24
CA MET A 44 -2.22 6.99 -0.46
C MET A 44 -2.00 6.90 -1.99
N PRO A 45 -3.06 6.96 -2.81
CA PRO A 45 -2.89 7.09 -4.25
C PRO A 45 -2.21 8.43 -4.56
N VAL A 46 -1.14 8.36 -5.36
CA VAL A 46 -0.33 9.54 -5.72
C VAL A 46 -0.49 9.95 -7.17
N LEU A 47 -1.16 9.14 -7.98
CA LEU A 47 -1.31 9.37 -9.42
C LEU A 47 -2.69 9.97 -9.70
N THR A 48 -2.71 11.14 -10.33
CA THR A 48 -3.93 11.84 -10.76
C THR A 48 -3.88 12.08 -12.27
N LEU A 49 -5.06 12.21 -12.89
CA LEU A 49 -5.18 12.54 -14.31
C LEU A 49 -5.81 13.93 -14.41
N GLU A 50 -5.01 14.93 -14.75
CA GLU A 50 -5.46 16.31 -14.92
C GLU A 50 -5.19 16.77 -16.35
N GLU A 51 -6.23 17.32 -17.02
CA GLU A 51 -6.15 17.85 -18.38
C GLU A 51 -5.53 16.91 -19.43
N GLY A 52 -5.65 15.59 -19.24
CA GLY A 52 -5.10 14.57 -20.13
C GLY A 52 -3.65 14.16 -19.83
N PHE A 53 -3.05 14.69 -18.77
CA PHE A 53 -1.72 14.35 -18.29
C PHE A 53 -1.78 13.63 -16.94
N TYR A 54 -0.91 12.65 -16.76
CA TYR A 54 -0.74 11.99 -15.47
C TYR A 54 0.23 12.80 -14.61
N GLU A 55 -0.25 13.24 -13.44
CA GLU A 55 0.54 13.93 -12.44
C GLU A 55 0.79 13.02 -11.23
N VAL A 56 1.96 13.19 -10.60
CA VAL A 56 2.35 12.45 -9.41
C VAL A 56 2.56 13.44 -8.26
N ASP A 57 1.79 13.27 -7.19
CA ASP A 57 1.99 14.00 -5.93
C ASP A 57 3.10 13.33 -5.09
N TYR A 58 4.26 13.99 -5.01
CA TYR A 58 5.39 13.52 -4.22
C TYR A 58 5.30 13.86 -2.72
N ASP A 59 4.46 14.83 -2.33
CA ASP A 59 4.32 15.24 -0.93
C ASP A 59 3.60 14.15 -0.13
N THR A 60 2.65 13.47 -0.76
CA THR A 60 1.89 12.37 -0.15
C THR A 60 2.48 10.98 -0.41
N PHE A 61 3.62 10.87 -1.08
CA PHE A 61 4.23 9.60 -1.48
C PHE A 61 4.48 8.62 -0.32
N HIS A 62 4.92 9.14 0.82
CA HIS A 62 5.20 8.32 2.00
C HIS A 62 3.99 8.19 2.94
N ASN A 63 2.86 8.86 2.63
CA ASN A 63 1.69 8.86 3.48
C ASN A 63 0.95 7.53 3.37
N THR A 64 0.52 7.02 4.52
CA THR A 64 -0.27 5.80 4.63
C THR A 64 -1.51 6.04 5.48
N TYR A 65 -2.53 5.23 5.27
CA TYR A 65 -3.75 5.21 6.09
C TYR A 65 -4.02 3.79 6.58
N GLU A 66 -4.67 3.70 7.74
CA GLU A 66 -5.08 2.42 8.32
C GLU A 66 -6.23 1.82 7.50
N THR A 67 -6.09 0.55 7.13
CA THR A 67 -7.07 -0.23 6.39
C THR A 67 -7.42 -1.46 7.21
N PRO A 68 -8.68 -1.91 7.19
CA PRO A 68 -9.06 -3.06 7.99
C PRO A 68 -8.41 -4.30 7.37
N THR A 69 -7.56 -4.98 8.14
CA THR A 69 -6.78 -6.16 7.71
C THR A 69 -6.91 -7.29 8.73
N PRO A 70 -6.82 -8.56 8.29
CA PRO A 70 -6.83 -9.69 9.20
C PRO A 70 -5.56 -9.67 10.06
N THR A 71 -5.67 -10.10 11.32
CA THR A 71 -4.53 -10.15 12.26
C THR A 71 -3.75 -11.45 12.18
N CYS A 72 -4.16 -12.38 11.31
CA CYS A 72 -3.52 -13.67 11.16
C CYS A 72 -2.32 -13.59 10.22
N SER A 73 -1.39 -14.52 10.38
CA SER A 73 -0.29 -14.70 9.44
C SER A 73 -0.79 -15.13 8.05
N ALA A 74 0.00 -14.91 7.00
CA ALA A 74 -0.35 -15.34 5.64
C ALA A 74 -0.59 -16.86 5.56
N LYS A 75 0.09 -17.65 6.40
CA LYS A 75 -0.09 -19.11 6.48
C LYS A 75 -1.45 -19.47 7.08
N GLU A 76 -1.79 -18.90 8.23
CA GLU A 76 -3.10 -19.13 8.87
C GLU A 76 -4.23 -18.64 7.97
N LEU A 77 -4.03 -17.53 7.26
CA LEU A 77 -4.99 -17.02 6.28
C LEU A 77 -5.27 -18.03 5.17
N ALA A 78 -4.24 -18.71 4.65
CA ALA A 78 -4.41 -19.77 3.66
C ALA A 78 -5.19 -20.97 4.25
N ASP A 79 -4.82 -21.40 5.45
CA ASP A 79 -5.48 -22.53 6.14
C ASP A 79 -6.97 -22.23 6.44
N LEU A 80 -7.33 -20.99 6.80
CA LEU A 80 -8.71 -20.55 7.04
C LEU A 80 -9.52 -20.48 5.75
N ASN A 81 -8.90 -19.99 4.67
CA ASN A 81 -9.51 -19.93 3.35
C ASN A 81 -9.85 -21.34 2.82
N GLU A 82 -8.99 -22.33 3.08
CA GLU A 82 -9.28 -23.74 2.75
C GLU A 82 -10.44 -24.34 3.57
N LYS A 83 -10.63 -23.88 4.81
CA LYS A 83 -11.71 -24.34 5.70
C LYS A 83 -13.04 -23.61 5.48
N GLY A 84 -13.06 -22.57 4.65
CA GLY A 84 -14.25 -21.74 4.40
C GLY A 84 -14.66 -20.89 5.60
N GLU A 85 -13.72 -20.57 6.49
CA GLU A 85 -13.99 -19.77 7.70
C GLU A 85 -13.89 -18.26 7.39
N ALA A 86 -14.79 -17.46 7.97
CA ALA A 86 -14.80 -16.00 7.78
C ALA A 86 -13.68 -15.33 8.59
N LEU A 87 -12.98 -14.37 7.97
CA LEU A 87 -11.87 -13.64 8.61
C LEU A 87 -12.38 -12.60 9.60
N GLN A 88 -11.73 -12.52 10.75
CA GLN A 88 -11.92 -11.40 11.67
C GLN A 88 -11.04 -10.23 11.20
N LEU A 89 -11.70 -9.15 10.80
CA LEU A 89 -11.07 -7.93 10.35
C LEU A 89 -10.98 -6.96 11.53
N THR A 90 -9.79 -6.43 11.80
CA THR A 90 -9.63 -5.43 12.86
C THR A 90 -9.35 -4.07 12.23
N THR A 91 -10.14 -3.07 12.60
CA THR A 91 -9.81 -1.65 12.40
C THR A 91 -9.14 -1.16 13.67
N ALA A 92 -7.86 -0.81 13.61
CA ALA A 92 -7.24 -0.08 14.72
C ALA A 92 -7.89 1.31 14.75
N ASN A 93 -8.41 1.71 15.91
CA ASN A 93 -9.01 3.03 16.10
C ASN A 93 -8.07 3.76 17.06
N SER A 94 -7.38 4.81 16.60
CA SER A 94 -6.72 5.73 17.52
C SER A 94 -7.81 6.53 18.26
N LYS A 95 -8.28 5.94 19.37
CA LYS A 95 -9.32 6.35 20.34
C LYS A 95 -10.62 5.52 20.24
N GLY A 96 -10.66 4.46 21.05
CA GLY A 96 -11.90 3.85 21.55
C GLY A 96 -12.49 2.76 20.68
N ASN A 97 -12.57 1.55 21.26
CA ASN A 97 -13.21 0.37 20.70
C ASN A 97 -14.61 0.69 20.13
N GLN A 98 -14.85 0.40 18.86
CA GLN A 98 -16.19 0.29 18.31
C GLN A 98 -16.24 -0.91 17.35
N THR A 99 -16.93 -1.96 17.79
CA THR A 99 -17.38 -3.05 16.94
C THR A 99 -18.37 -2.48 15.93
N VAL A 100 -18.00 -2.42 14.65
CA VAL A 100 -18.93 -2.01 13.58
C VAL A 100 -19.43 -3.28 12.90
N THR A 101 -20.66 -3.66 13.24
CA THR A 101 -21.49 -4.53 12.41
C THR A 101 -21.92 -3.75 11.18
N SER A 102 -21.70 -4.32 10.01
CA SER A 102 -22.05 -3.80 8.70
C SER A 102 -23.56 -3.70 8.49
N ASP A 103 -24.06 -2.53 8.10
CA ASP A 103 -25.33 -2.36 7.40
C ASP A 103 -25.15 -1.34 6.27
N LEU A 104 -25.59 -1.70 5.05
CA LEU A 104 -25.55 -0.85 3.86
C LEU A 104 -26.62 0.26 3.93
N GLN A 105 -26.29 1.49 3.49
CA GLN A 105 -27.25 2.35 2.78
C GLN A 105 -26.54 3.43 1.93
N GLU A 106 -26.61 3.22 0.61
CA GLU A 106 -26.91 4.15 -0.50
C GLU A 106 -26.57 5.66 -0.43
N GLY A 107 -25.82 6.13 -1.44
CA GLY A 107 -26.20 7.32 -2.23
C GLY A 107 -25.57 8.66 -1.88
N SER A 108 -24.48 9.03 -2.56
CA SER A 108 -24.35 10.34 -3.23
C SER A 108 -23.26 10.27 -4.30
N GLU A 109 -23.65 10.50 -5.56
CA GLU A 109 -22.73 10.63 -6.68
C GLU A 109 -22.00 11.98 -6.56
N VAL A 110 -20.70 11.92 -6.27
CA VAL A 110 -19.80 13.06 -6.47
C VAL A 110 -18.92 12.66 -7.65
N GLU A 111 -19.14 13.27 -8.81
CA GLU A 111 -18.28 13.13 -9.98
C GLU A 111 -16.90 13.67 -9.59
N SER A 112 -16.04 12.77 -9.17
CA SER A 112 -14.64 13.01 -8.83
C SER A 112 -13.82 12.27 -9.88
N ALA A 113 -12.82 12.96 -10.43
CA ALA A 113 -11.85 12.39 -11.36
C ALA A 113 -11.43 10.97 -10.91
N PRO A 114 -11.24 10.02 -11.84
CA PRO A 114 -10.97 8.64 -11.49
C PRO A 114 -9.68 8.55 -10.66
N VAL A 115 -9.82 8.34 -9.34
CA VAL A 115 -8.71 8.05 -8.45
C VAL A 115 -8.22 6.65 -8.79
N ILE A 116 -7.12 6.56 -9.53
CA ILE A 116 -6.53 5.27 -9.88
C ILE A 116 -5.93 4.67 -8.60
N SER A 117 -6.50 3.55 -8.15
CA SER A 117 -5.98 2.88 -6.97
C SER A 117 -4.59 2.31 -7.25
N ASN A 118 -3.66 2.50 -6.30
CA ASN A 118 -2.34 1.88 -6.36
C ASN A 118 -2.49 0.36 -6.53
N GLY A 119 -2.13 -0.16 -7.71
CA GLY A 119 -2.22 -1.59 -8.07
C GLY A 119 -3.10 -1.91 -9.28
N ASP A 120 -3.96 -1.00 -9.75
CA ASP A 120 -4.89 -1.25 -10.88
C ASP A 120 -4.31 -0.84 -12.25
N VAL A 121 -2.99 -0.97 -12.42
CA VAL A 121 -2.27 -0.60 -13.65
C VAL A 121 -2.68 -1.48 -14.86
N GLY A 122 -3.27 -2.65 -14.61
CA GLY A 122 -3.76 -3.55 -15.66
C GLY A 122 -5.11 -3.15 -16.29
N LYS A 123 -5.83 -2.18 -15.70
CA LYS A 123 -7.15 -1.72 -16.18
C LYS A 123 -7.09 -0.42 -16.97
N ILE A 124 -5.90 0.15 -17.16
CA ILE A 124 -5.69 1.37 -17.93
C ILE A 124 -5.86 1.01 -19.42
N LYS A 125 -7.08 1.15 -19.93
CA LYS A 125 -7.30 1.09 -21.37
C LYS A 125 -6.80 2.41 -21.95
N MET A 126 -5.62 2.37 -22.58
CA MET A 126 -5.25 3.40 -23.54
C MET A 126 -6.22 3.26 -24.71
N ASP A 127 -7.29 4.05 -24.71
CA ASP A 127 -8.02 4.29 -25.94
C ASP A 127 -7.05 5.01 -26.88
N GLY A 128 -6.65 4.31 -27.95
CA GLY A 128 -5.65 4.77 -28.88
C GLY A 128 -6.03 6.12 -29.48
N CYS A 129 -5.09 7.07 -29.47
CA CYS A 129 -5.16 8.21 -30.36
C CYS A 129 -5.00 7.70 -31.81
N GLU A 130 -6.05 7.81 -32.62
CA GLU A 130 -5.94 7.84 -34.09
C GLU A 130 -5.26 9.13 -34.56
#